data_AF-Q6MZF7-F1
#
_entry.id   AF-Q6MZF7-F1
#
_cell.length_a   1.000
_cell.length_b   1.000
_cell.length_c   1.000
_cell.angle_alpha   90.00
_cell.angle_beta   90.00
_cell.angle_gamma   90.00
#
_symmetry.space_group_name_H-M   'P 1'
#
loop_
_entity.id
_entity.type
_entity.pdbx_description
1 polymer ?
#
loop_
_entity_poly.entity_id
_entity_poly.type
_entity_poly.pdbx_seq_one_letter_code
_entity_poly.pdbx_strand_id
1 'polypeptide(L)'
;RQAGFPKDYLQVKQSYKVRLVLYGERYNDLEKHVCSIKHGDIHFDHFHPCAALTTDHIERYGFPPDLTLSPRESIQLYDAMFQIWKSWPRAQELCPENFIHFNNKLVIKKMDARKYEESLKAELTSWIKNGNVEQARMVLQNLSPEADLSPENMITMFPLLVEKLRKMEKLPALFFLFKLGAVENAAESVSTFLKKKQETKRPPKADKEAHVMANKLRKVKKSIEKQKIIDEKSQKKNQKCGSKPNT
;
A
#
# COMPACT_ATOMS: atom_id res chain seq x y z
N ARG A 1 7.24 38.26 53.03
CA ARG A 1 6.40 37.90 51.86
C ARG A 1 7.29 37.16 50.87
N GLN A 2 7.35 35.83 50.97
CA GLN A 2 8.08 34.99 50.01
C GLN A 2 7.06 34.40 49.05
N ALA A 3 7.23 34.72 47.76
CA ALA A 3 6.40 34.23 46.68
C ALA A 3 6.67 32.73 46.48
N GLY A 4 5.59 31.95 46.42
CA GLY A 4 5.65 30.51 46.16
C GLY A 4 6.13 30.23 44.74
N PHE A 5 7.17 29.42 44.62
CA PHE A 5 7.57 28.81 43.36
C PHE A 5 6.50 27.79 42.93
N PRO A 6 6.06 27.79 41.66
CA PRO A 6 5.23 26.71 41.14
C PRO A 6 6.07 25.42 41.18
N LYS A 7 5.52 24.36 41.77
CA LYS A 7 6.10 23.01 41.67
C LYS A 7 6.09 22.61 40.20
N ASP A 8 7.24 22.73 39.55
CA ASP A 8 7.47 22.14 38.24
C ASP A 8 7.12 20.66 38.31
N TYR A 9 6.19 20.27 37.45
CA TYR A 9 5.90 18.88 37.11
C TYR A 9 7.15 18.29 36.45
N LEU A 10 8.11 17.87 37.26
CA LEU A 10 9.12 16.89 36.86
C LEU A 10 8.42 15.54 36.69
N GLN A 11 7.57 15.42 35.66
CA GLN A 11 7.28 14.14 35.05
C GLN A 11 8.60 13.66 34.45
N VAL A 12 9.34 12.90 35.25
CA VAL A 12 10.41 12.03 34.77
C VAL A 12 9.82 11.23 33.60
N LYS A 13 10.24 11.54 32.38
CA LYS A 13 9.85 10.78 31.18
C LYS A 13 10.20 9.33 31.47
N GLN A 14 9.19 8.49 31.67
CA GLN A 14 9.36 7.05 31.75
C GLN A 14 10.02 6.63 30.43
N SER A 15 11.31 6.31 30.49
CA SER A 15 12.00 5.73 29.34
C SER A 15 11.31 4.39 29.07
N TYR A 16 10.67 4.28 27.92
CA TYR A 16 10.06 3.03 27.50
C TYR A 16 11.17 1.96 27.46
N LYS A 17 11.06 0.94 28.30
CA LYS A 17 11.98 -0.20 28.29
C LYS A 17 11.63 -1.06 27.08
N VAL A 18 12.20 -0.73 25.94
CA VAL A 18 12.04 -1.51 24.71
C VAL A 18 12.85 -2.80 24.85
N ARG A 19 12.19 -3.95 24.70
CA ARG A 19 12.88 -5.23 24.52
C ARG A 19 13.07 -5.47 23.03
N LEU A 20 14.31 -5.61 22.59
CA LEU A 20 14.61 -6.05 21.23
C LEU A 20 14.16 -7.52 21.09
N VAL A 21 13.14 -7.74 20.26
CA VAL A 21 12.72 -9.10 19.87
C VAL A 21 13.45 -9.43 18.58
N LEU A 22 14.46 -10.28 18.68
CA LEU A 22 15.15 -10.84 17.52
C LEU A 22 14.34 -12.04 17.03
N TYR A 23 13.65 -11.88 15.90
CA TYR A 23 12.96 -12.97 15.23
C TYR A 23 13.77 -13.34 13.97
N GLY A 24 14.26 -14.57 13.90
CA GLY A 24 15.20 -15.02 12.87
C GLY A 24 14.60 -15.13 11.45
N GLU A 25 13.29 -14.99 11.30
CA GLU A 25 12.61 -15.02 10.01
C GLU A 25 11.55 -13.93 9.95
N ARG A 26 11.87 -12.72 9.50
CA ARG A 26 10.79 -11.75 9.24
C ARG A 26 9.94 -12.30 8.09
N TYR A 27 8.64 -12.51 8.33
CA TYR A 27 7.64 -12.69 7.28
C TYR A 27 7.60 -11.39 6.48
N ASN A 28 8.49 -11.26 5.51
CA ASN A 28 8.50 -10.16 4.58
C ASN A 28 7.63 -10.58 3.39
N ASP A 29 6.34 -10.81 3.65
CA ASP A 29 5.32 -10.92 2.60
C ASP A 29 5.04 -9.55 1.94
N LEU A 30 5.85 -8.53 2.27
CA LEU A 30 5.85 -7.23 1.63
C LEU A 30 6.46 -7.37 0.23
N GLU A 31 5.58 -7.58 -0.74
CA GLU A 31 5.91 -7.44 -2.15
C GLU A 31 6.23 -5.97 -2.45
N LYS A 32 7.44 -5.76 -2.95
CA LYS A 32 7.94 -4.43 -3.26
C LYS A 32 7.61 -4.15 -4.72
N HIS A 33 7.06 -2.98 -4.97
CA HIS A 33 6.76 -2.52 -6.31
C HIS A 33 7.29 -1.11 -6.48
N VAL A 34 7.87 -0.82 -7.64
CA VAL A 34 8.12 0.54 -8.08
C VAL A 34 6.93 0.98 -8.91
N CYS A 35 6.39 2.14 -8.56
CA CYS A 35 5.40 2.81 -9.39
C CYS A 35 6.13 3.51 -10.54
N SER A 36 5.70 3.30 -11.77
CA SER A 36 6.19 4.00 -12.97
C SER A 36 5.02 4.58 -13.75
N ILE A 37 5.27 5.63 -14.55
CA ILE A 37 4.28 6.18 -15.48
C ILE A 37 4.68 5.74 -16.87
N LYS A 38 3.87 4.86 -17.48
CA LYS A 38 4.07 4.39 -18.85
C LYS A 38 2.84 4.77 -19.67
N HIS A 39 3.05 5.48 -20.78
CA HIS A 39 1.97 5.95 -21.68
C HIS A 39 0.84 6.73 -20.97
N GLY A 40 1.15 7.49 -19.92
CA GLY A 40 0.16 8.27 -19.17
C GLY A 40 -0.70 7.45 -18.19
N ASP A 41 -0.41 6.16 -17.97
CA ASP A 41 -1.02 5.36 -16.92
C ASP A 41 0.02 4.89 -15.89
N ILE A 42 -0.48 4.59 -14.70
CA ILE A 42 0.31 4.12 -13.57
C ILE A 42 0.48 2.62 -13.65
N HIS A 43 1.74 2.20 -13.60
CA HIS A 43 2.17 0.82 -13.62
C HIS A 43 2.92 0.51 -12.33
N PHE A 44 2.73 -0.71 -11.83
CA PHE A 44 3.44 -1.22 -10.67
C PHE A 44 4.33 -2.35 -11.16
N ASP A 45 5.63 -2.06 -11.25
CA ASP A 45 6.63 -3.03 -11.66
C ASP A 45 7.21 -3.67 -10.38
N HIS A 46 7.33 -5.00 -10.38
CA HIS A 46 7.89 -5.70 -9.23
C HIS A 46 9.35 -5.29 -9.02
N PHE A 47 9.70 -4.95 -7.78
CA PHE A 47 11.04 -4.51 -7.40
C PHE A 47 11.79 -5.65 -6.74
N HIS A 48 12.81 -6.16 -7.42
CA HIS A 48 13.60 -7.27 -6.90
C HIS A 48 14.45 -6.82 -5.69
N PRO A 49 14.45 -7.53 -4.55
CA PRO A 49 15.12 -7.09 -3.33
C PRO A 49 16.63 -6.85 -3.48
N CYS A 50 17.32 -7.65 -4.31
CA CYS A 50 18.75 -7.46 -4.58
C CYS A 50 19.05 -6.16 -5.32
N ALA A 51 18.11 -5.58 -6.08
CA ALA A 51 18.33 -4.33 -6.81
C ALA A 51 18.56 -3.13 -5.88
N ALA A 52 18.21 -3.24 -4.58
CA ALA A 52 18.49 -2.21 -3.58
C ALA A 52 19.94 -2.24 -3.06
N LEU A 53 20.73 -3.26 -3.40
CA LEU A 53 22.11 -3.41 -2.93
C LEU A 53 23.11 -2.90 -3.96
N THR A 54 24.29 -2.53 -3.48
CA THR A 54 25.46 -2.25 -4.33
C THR A 54 26.51 -3.34 -4.15
N THR A 55 27.41 -3.48 -5.12
CA THR A 55 28.56 -4.40 -5.00
C THR A 55 29.42 -4.07 -3.80
N ASP A 56 29.66 -2.78 -3.52
CA ASP A 56 30.43 -2.32 -2.35
C ASP A 56 29.76 -2.72 -1.03
N HIS A 57 28.42 -2.65 -0.97
CA HIS A 57 27.68 -3.08 0.21
C HIS A 57 27.83 -4.58 0.44
N ILE A 58 27.67 -5.38 -0.61
CA ILE A 58 27.80 -6.84 -0.52
C ILE A 58 29.24 -7.25 -0.19
N GLU A 59 30.24 -6.57 -0.75
CA GLU A 59 31.64 -6.84 -0.45
C GLU A 59 31.96 -6.61 1.03
N ARG A 60 31.51 -5.47 1.59
CA ARG A 60 31.82 -5.06 2.96
C ARG A 60 30.98 -5.76 4.02
N TYR A 61 29.71 -6.00 3.74
CA TYR A 61 28.72 -6.43 4.73
C TYR A 61 28.00 -7.74 4.37
N GLY A 62 28.15 -8.23 3.14
CA GLY A 62 27.39 -9.37 2.63
C GLY A 62 25.93 -9.02 2.35
N PHE A 63 25.14 -10.06 2.08
CA PHE A 63 23.68 -9.91 2.00
C PHE A 63 23.09 -9.76 3.40
N PRO A 64 22.19 -8.77 3.62
CA PRO A 64 21.49 -8.67 4.89
C PRO A 64 20.71 -9.97 5.17
N PRO A 65 20.83 -10.56 6.38
CA PRO A 65 20.13 -11.80 6.73
C PRO A 65 18.61 -11.71 6.57
N ASP A 66 18.05 -10.52 6.78
CA ASP A 66 16.62 -10.24 6.66
C ASP A 66 16.14 -10.08 5.21
N LEU A 67 17.06 -9.97 4.24
CA LEU A 67 16.74 -9.80 2.83
C LEU A 67 16.43 -11.17 2.20
N THR A 68 15.32 -11.79 2.58
CA THR A 68 14.90 -13.07 2.00
C THR A 68 14.30 -12.88 0.61
N LEU A 69 14.48 -13.88 -0.26
CA LEU A 69 13.89 -13.91 -1.59
C LEU A 69 12.74 -14.92 -1.64
N SER A 70 11.65 -14.54 -2.30
CA SER A 70 10.65 -15.49 -2.75
C SER A 70 11.25 -16.46 -3.79
N PRO A 71 10.62 -17.62 -4.03
CA PRO A 71 11.05 -18.52 -5.09
C PRO A 71 11.12 -17.83 -6.46
N ARG A 72 10.15 -16.94 -6.77
CA ARG A 72 10.13 -16.16 -8.00
C ARG A 72 11.34 -15.24 -8.11
N GLU A 73 11.65 -14.50 -7.06
CA GLU A 73 12.82 -13.59 -7.01
C GLU A 73 14.12 -14.40 -7.14
N SER A 74 14.21 -15.59 -6.54
CA SER A 74 15.39 -16.45 -6.67
C SER A 74 15.62 -16.89 -8.12
N ILE A 75 14.57 -17.25 -8.85
CA ILE A 75 14.66 -17.58 -10.28
C ILE A 75 15.04 -16.33 -11.09
N GLN A 76 14.43 -15.18 -10.81
CA GLN A 76 14.79 -13.91 -11.47
C GLN A 76 16.25 -13.53 -11.27
N LEU A 77 16.80 -13.75 -10.08
CA LEU A 77 18.21 -13.56 -9.80
C LEU A 77 19.07 -14.49 -10.66
N TYR A 78 18.74 -15.78 -10.74
CA TYR A 78 19.45 -16.72 -11.61
C TYR A 78 19.38 -16.31 -13.08
N ASP A 79 18.20 -15.97 -13.59
CA ASP A 79 18.01 -15.55 -14.98
C ASP A 79 18.82 -14.28 -15.30
N ALA A 80 18.77 -13.29 -14.41
CA ALA A 80 19.52 -12.04 -14.55
C ALA A 80 21.02 -12.30 -14.51
N MET A 81 21.48 -13.15 -13.59
CA MET A 81 22.86 -13.64 -13.61
C MET A 81 23.14 -14.22 -15.01
N PHE A 82 22.36 -15.21 -15.46
CA PHE A 82 22.64 -16.05 -16.65
C PHE A 82 22.69 -15.22 -17.93
N GLN A 83 21.81 -14.24 -18.04
CA GLN A 83 21.80 -13.29 -19.15
C GLN A 83 23.10 -12.47 -19.22
N ILE A 84 23.61 -12.03 -18.07
CA ILE A 84 24.83 -11.21 -17.99
C ILE A 84 26.08 -12.04 -18.26
N TRP A 85 26.20 -13.23 -17.67
CA TRP A 85 27.38 -14.10 -17.85
C TRP A 85 27.02 -15.55 -18.13
N LYS A 86 26.58 -15.85 -19.35
CA LYS A 86 26.10 -17.20 -19.76
C LYS A 86 27.04 -18.37 -19.46
N SER A 87 28.35 -18.12 -19.40
CA SER A 87 29.38 -19.15 -19.27
C SER A 87 30.09 -19.14 -17.91
N TRP A 88 29.46 -18.66 -16.83
CA TRP A 88 30.10 -18.77 -15.52
C TRP A 88 30.21 -20.24 -15.07
N PRO A 89 31.23 -20.59 -14.27
CA PRO A 89 31.58 -21.99 -14.01
C PRO A 89 30.47 -22.86 -13.43
N ARG A 90 29.62 -22.29 -12.56
CA ARG A 90 28.55 -23.00 -11.83
C ARG A 90 27.15 -22.83 -12.44
N ALA A 91 27.03 -22.33 -13.66
CA ALA A 91 25.72 -22.01 -14.26
C ALA A 91 24.83 -23.26 -14.36
N GLN A 92 25.40 -24.37 -14.81
CA GLN A 92 24.68 -25.62 -14.94
C GLN A 92 24.27 -26.23 -13.57
N GLU A 93 25.11 -26.08 -12.54
CA GLU A 93 24.84 -26.57 -11.17
C GLU A 93 23.69 -25.79 -10.53
N LEU A 94 23.65 -24.47 -10.75
CA LEU A 94 22.66 -23.55 -10.20
C LEU A 94 21.42 -23.41 -11.09
N CYS A 95 21.36 -24.12 -12.21
CA CYS A 95 20.17 -24.16 -13.06
C CYS A 95 19.00 -24.76 -12.25
N PRO A 96 17.82 -24.11 -12.17
CA PRO A 96 16.69 -24.60 -11.39
C PRO A 96 16.32 -26.06 -11.68
N GLU A 97 16.45 -26.48 -12.94
CA GLU A 97 16.17 -27.83 -13.42
C GLU A 97 17.19 -28.87 -12.93
N ASN A 98 18.44 -28.45 -12.73
CA ASN A 98 19.54 -29.33 -12.34
C ASN A 98 19.91 -29.22 -10.85
N PHE A 99 19.38 -28.20 -10.17
CA PHE A 99 19.79 -27.88 -8.80
C PHE A 99 19.54 -29.05 -7.86
N ILE A 100 20.56 -29.41 -7.08
CA ILE A 100 20.58 -30.65 -6.28
C ILE A 100 19.38 -30.80 -5.31
N HIS A 101 18.84 -29.68 -4.83
CA HIS A 101 17.70 -29.71 -3.91
C HIS A 101 16.34 -29.65 -4.59
N PHE A 102 16.28 -29.45 -5.91
CA PHE A 102 15.05 -29.48 -6.72
C PHE A 102 14.96 -30.73 -7.59
N ASN A 103 16.09 -31.18 -8.11
CA ASN A 103 16.17 -32.32 -9.02
C ASN A 103 15.52 -33.57 -8.41
N ASN A 104 14.68 -34.25 -9.20
CA ASN A 104 13.95 -35.47 -8.84
C ASN A 104 13.00 -35.35 -7.63
N LYS A 105 12.60 -34.14 -7.23
CA LYS A 105 11.57 -33.95 -6.20
C LYS A 105 10.19 -33.71 -6.81
N LEU A 106 9.21 -34.46 -6.33
CA LEU A 106 7.79 -34.24 -6.65
C LEU A 106 7.23 -32.94 -6.04
N VAL A 107 7.75 -32.52 -4.88
CA VAL A 107 7.32 -31.31 -4.17
C VAL A 107 8.54 -30.56 -3.66
N ILE A 108 8.68 -29.30 -4.07
CA ILE A 108 9.71 -28.38 -3.59
C ILE A 108 9.22 -27.73 -2.29
N LYS A 109 9.95 -27.92 -1.18
CA LYS A 109 9.60 -27.35 0.13
C LYS A 109 10.25 -25.98 0.32
N LYS A 110 9.74 -25.20 1.29
CA LYS A 110 10.31 -23.90 1.69
C LYS A 110 11.81 -23.97 1.97
N MET A 111 12.29 -25.02 2.64
CA MET A 111 13.71 -25.20 2.94
C MET A 111 14.56 -25.46 1.69
N ASP A 112 13.98 -26.06 0.65
CA ASP A 112 14.70 -26.30 -0.61
C ASP A 112 14.90 -24.98 -1.36
N ALA A 113 13.86 -24.14 -1.41
CA ALA A 113 13.94 -22.79 -1.98
C ALA A 113 14.96 -21.90 -1.26
N ARG A 114 15.06 -22.00 0.07
CA ARG A 114 16.08 -21.28 0.85
C ARG A 114 17.50 -21.67 0.51
N LYS A 115 17.77 -22.97 0.37
CA LYS A 115 19.11 -23.43 -0.03
C LYS A 115 19.48 -22.93 -1.42
N TYR A 116 18.50 -22.82 -2.31
CA TYR A 116 18.71 -22.24 -3.64
C TYR A 116 19.06 -20.75 -3.56
N GLU A 117 18.26 -19.98 -2.82
CA GLU A 117 18.54 -18.57 -2.53
C GLU A 117 19.94 -18.35 -1.94
N GLU A 118 20.31 -19.12 -0.91
CA GLU A 118 21.62 -19.08 -0.27
C GLU A 118 22.75 -19.37 -1.27
N SER A 119 22.56 -20.36 -2.14
CA SER A 119 23.55 -20.75 -3.15
C SER A 119 23.75 -19.67 -4.21
N LEU A 120 22.68 -19.02 -4.68
CA LEU A 120 22.75 -17.91 -5.63
C LEU A 120 23.43 -16.68 -5.02
N LYS A 121 23.08 -16.31 -3.79
CA LYS A 121 23.72 -15.20 -3.06
C LYS A 121 25.19 -15.45 -2.80
N ALA A 122 25.55 -16.67 -2.42
CA ALA A 122 26.94 -17.06 -2.22
C ALA A 122 27.73 -16.98 -3.53
N GLU A 123 27.13 -17.41 -4.65
CA GLU A 123 27.75 -17.30 -5.97
C GLU A 123 27.97 -15.84 -6.38
N LEU A 124 26.95 -14.99 -6.25
CA LEU A 124 27.08 -13.56 -6.58
C LEU A 124 28.10 -12.85 -5.68
N THR A 125 28.19 -13.25 -4.40
CA THR A 125 29.24 -12.78 -3.48
C THR A 125 30.63 -13.25 -3.92
N SER A 126 30.74 -14.49 -4.43
CA SER A 126 32.02 -15.04 -4.92
C SER A 126 32.51 -14.27 -6.15
N TRP A 127 31.60 -13.85 -7.05
CA TRP A 127 31.97 -13.04 -8.21
C TRP A 127 32.63 -11.73 -7.81
N ILE A 128 32.07 -11.04 -6.82
CA ILE A 128 32.62 -9.79 -6.30
C ILE A 128 34.02 -10.03 -5.74
N LYS A 129 34.19 -11.07 -4.90
CA LYS A 129 35.49 -11.41 -4.29
C LYS A 129 36.54 -11.86 -5.30
N ASN A 130 36.12 -12.49 -6.39
CA ASN A 130 37.00 -13.00 -7.44
C ASN A 130 37.33 -11.97 -8.53
N GLY A 131 36.96 -10.70 -8.34
CA GLY A 131 37.26 -9.61 -9.28
C GLY A 131 36.26 -9.43 -10.42
N ASN A 132 35.18 -10.21 -10.47
CA ASN A 132 34.09 -10.10 -11.45
C ASN A 132 33.03 -9.07 -11.01
N VAL A 133 33.47 -7.97 -10.39
CA VAL A 133 32.60 -6.95 -9.78
C VAL A 133 31.66 -6.32 -10.81
N GLU A 134 32.14 -6.11 -12.03
CA GLU A 134 31.36 -5.49 -13.10
C GLU A 134 30.17 -6.35 -13.53
N GLN A 135 30.35 -7.67 -13.61
CA GLN A 135 29.27 -8.61 -13.92
C GLN A 135 28.22 -8.59 -12.79
N ALA A 136 28.67 -8.63 -11.54
CA ALA A 136 27.77 -8.53 -10.40
C ALA A 136 27.00 -7.19 -10.39
N ARG A 137 27.67 -6.08 -10.72
CA ARG A 137 27.05 -4.75 -10.84
C ARG A 137 25.95 -4.73 -11.90
N MET A 138 26.23 -5.30 -13.08
CA MET A 138 25.25 -5.39 -14.17
C MET A 138 24.03 -6.25 -13.80
N VAL A 139 24.23 -7.35 -13.07
CA VAL A 139 23.12 -8.18 -12.55
C VAL A 139 22.20 -7.36 -11.65
N LEU A 140 22.76 -6.65 -10.66
CA LEU A 140 21.98 -5.83 -9.73
C LEU A 140 21.21 -4.72 -10.45
N GLN A 141 21.79 -4.14 -11.51
CA GLN A 141 21.13 -3.14 -12.34
C GLN A 141 19.99 -3.71 -13.20
N ASN A 142 20.18 -4.89 -13.81
CA ASN A 142 19.16 -5.56 -14.61
C ASN A 142 17.93 -5.94 -13.77
N LEU A 143 18.14 -6.22 -12.48
CA LEU A 143 17.06 -6.51 -11.54
C LEU A 143 16.27 -5.27 -11.10
N SER A 144 16.77 -4.06 -11.38
CA SER A 144 16.07 -2.82 -11.05
C SER A 144 15.06 -2.47 -12.15
N PRO A 145 13.78 -2.25 -11.83
CA PRO A 145 12.86 -1.67 -12.79
C PRO A 145 13.27 -0.22 -13.11
N GLU A 146 12.99 0.21 -14.33
CA GLU A 146 13.13 1.61 -14.74
C GLU A 146 12.15 2.49 -13.95
N ALA A 147 12.66 3.55 -13.34
CA ALA A 147 11.89 4.46 -12.51
C ALA A 147 11.78 5.84 -13.21
N ASP A 148 10.72 6.02 -14.00
CA ASP A 148 10.46 7.28 -14.74
C ASP A 148 9.64 8.31 -13.94
N LEU A 149 9.89 8.42 -12.63
CA LEU A 149 9.14 9.37 -11.79
C LEU A 149 9.99 10.59 -11.42
N SER A 150 9.73 11.73 -12.07
CA SER A 150 10.14 13.03 -11.53
C SER A 150 9.22 13.41 -10.34
N PRO A 151 9.74 14.16 -9.33
CA PRO A 151 8.94 14.59 -8.18
C PRO A 151 7.72 15.44 -8.55
N GLU A 152 7.79 16.25 -9.61
CA GLU A 152 6.68 17.08 -10.08
C GLU A 152 5.54 16.24 -10.67
N ASN A 153 5.88 15.17 -11.39
CA ASN A 153 4.90 14.24 -11.97
C ASN A 153 4.17 13.43 -10.89
N MET A 154 4.77 13.21 -9.71
CA MET A 154 4.13 12.45 -8.64
C MET A 154 2.87 13.12 -8.09
N ILE A 155 2.88 14.45 -7.90
CA ILE A 155 1.74 15.16 -7.29
C ILE A 155 0.55 15.19 -8.26
N THR A 156 0.80 15.50 -9.53
CA THR A 156 -0.25 15.56 -10.55
C THR A 156 -0.88 14.20 -10.83
N MET A 157 -0.09 13.13 -10.73
CA MET A 157 -0.53 11.76 -10.98
C MET A 157 -1.07 11.06 -9.72
N PHE A 158 -0.92 11.66 -8.53
CA PHE A 158 -1.37 11.07 -7.27
C PHE A 158 -2.87 10.66 -7.25
N PRO A 159 -3.82 11.45 -7.81
CA PRO A 159 -5.21 11.01 -7.91
C PRO A 159 -5.40 9.77 -8.78
N LEU A 160 -4.62 9.64 -9.86
CA LEU A 160 -4.65 8.46 -10.72
C LEU A 160 -4.08 7.24 -9.98
N LEU A 161 -3.09 7.44 -9.11
CA LEU A 161 -2.51 6.38 -8.28
C LEU A 161 -3.57 5.80 -7.34
N VAL A 162 -4.28 6.67 -6.64
CA VAL A 162 -5.38 6.28 -5.73
C VAL A 162 -6.48 5.54 -6.49
N GLU A 163 -6.83 6.00 -7.69
CA GLU A 163 -7.80 5.33 -8.56
C GLU A 163 -7.34 3.95 -9.03
N LYS A 164 -6.06 3.80 -9.37
CA LYS A 164 -5.46 2.51 -9.74
C LYS A 164 -5.50 1.54 -8.57
N LEU A 165 -5.09 1.99 -7.39
CA LEU A 165 -5.16 1.19 -6.15
C LEU A 165 -6.59 0.78 -5.80
N ARG A 166 -7.58 1.67 -6.00
CA ARG A 166 -9.00 1.31 -5.84
C ARG A 166 -9.42 0.21 -6.81
N LYS A 167 -9.06 0.31 -8.10
CA LYS A 167 -9.38 -0.70 -9.11
C LYS A 167 -8.73 -2.05 -8.81
N MET A 168 -7.57 -2.05 -8.15
CA MET A 168 -6.86 -3.25 -7.71
C MET A 168 -7.33 -3.77 -6.33
N GLU A 169 -8.37 -3.17 -5.74
CA GLU A 169 -8.88 -3.53 -4.41
C GLU A 169 -7.80 -3.45 -3.30
N LYS A 170 -6.85 -2.52 -3.44
CA LYS A 170 -5.74 -2.29 -2.49
C LYS A 170 -5.97 -1.10 -1.55
N LEU A 171 -7.20 -0.61 -1.44
CA LEU A 171 -7.60 0.43 -0.48
C LEU A 171 -8.32 -0.20 0.73
N PRO A 172 -8.18 0.36 1.94
CA PRO A 172 -7.46 1.60 2.29
C PRO A 172 -5.93 1.43 2.24
N ALA A 173 -5.22 2.48 1.81
CA ALA A 173 -3.76 2.51 1.73
C ALA A 173 -3.20 3.64 2.59
N LEU A 174 -2.02 3.40 3.17
CA LEU A 174 -1.27 4.40 3.94
C LEU A 174 -0.15 4.96 3.05
N PHE A 175 -0.16 6.28 2.84
CA PHE A 175 0.85 6.97 2.05
C PHE A 175 1.80 7.72 2.98
N PHE A 176 3.09 7.46 2.83
CA PHE A 176 4.14 8.19 3.55
C PHE A 176 4.73 9.26 2.65
N LEU A 177 4.61 10.51 3.06
CA LEU A 177 5.19 11.68 2.40
C LEU A 177 6.02 12.44 3.44
N PHE A 178 7.27 12.75 3.11
CA PHE A 178 8.21 13.33 4.07
C PHE A 178 8.03 14.84 4.28
N LYS A 179 7.24 15.52 3.45
CA LYS A 179 6.99 16.97 3.54
C LYS A 179 5.52 17.23 3.82
N LEU A 180 5.22 18.05 4.83
CA LEU A 180 3.84 18.38 5.22
C LEU A 180 3.04 18.98 4.05
N GLY A 181 3.60 19.97 3.36
CA GLY A 181 2.95 20.57 2.19
C GLY A 181 2.69 19.58 1.06
N ALA A 182 3.48 18.51 0.92
CA ALA A 182 3.20 17.46 -0.06
C ALA A 182 1.99 16.61 0.33
N VAL A 183 1.78 16.37 1.63
CA VAL A 183 0.59 15.67 2.15
C VAL A 183 -0.67 16.49 1.85
N GLU A 184 -0.65 17.78 2.16
CA GLU A 184 -1.78 18.68 1.95
C GLU A 184 -2.12 18.80 0.47
N ASN A 185 -1.12 19.05 -0.38
CA ASN A 185 -1.31 19.15 -1.83
C ASN A 185 -1.82 17.84 -2.43
N ALA A 186 -1.32 16.69 -1.98
CA ALA A 186 -1.81 15.38 -2.42
C ALA A 186 -3.28 15.18 -2.04
N ALA A 187 -3.67 15.49 -0.80
CA ALA A 187 -5.05 15.39 -0.35
C ALA A 187 -5.98 16.34 -1.12
N GLU A 188 -5.56 17.58 -1.36
CA GLU A 188 -6.30 18.55 -2.15
C GLU A 188 -6.46 18.11 -3.61
N SER A 189 -5.41 17.56 -4.22
CA SER A 189 -5.44 17.06 -5.60
C SER A 189 -6.46 15.94 -5.77
N VAL A 190 -6.55 15.00 -4.81
CA VAL A 190 -7.51 13.89 -4.83
C VAL A 190 -8.93 14.41 -4.63
N SER A 191 -9.13 15.32 -3.67
CA SER A 191 -10.44 15.93 -3.41
C SER A 191 -10.97 16.64 -4.66
N THR A 192 -10.12 17.44 -5.31
CA THR A 192 -10.47 18.16 -6.54
C THR A 192 -10.78 17.19 -7.69
N PHE A 193 -9.97 16.15 -7.85
CA PHE A 193 -10.19 15.12 -8.86
C PHE A 193 -11.54 14.39 -8.66
N LEU A 194 -11.87 14.02 -7.42
CA LEU A 194 -13.13 13.34 -7.09
C LEU A 194 -14.35 14.24 -7.31
N LYS A 195 -14.27 15.53 -6.97
CA LYS A 195 -15.34 16.51 -7.25
C LYS A 195 -15.61 16.62 -8.75
N LYS A 196 -14.57 16.83 -9.57
CA LYS A 196 -14.68 16.88 -11.04
C LYS A 196 -15.28 15.59 -11.61
N LYS A 197 -14.84 14.44 -11.10
CA LYS A 197 -15.35 13.13 -11.51
C LYS A 197 -16.82 12.94 -11.14
N GLN A 198 -17.25 13.40 -9.98
CA GLN A 198 -18.65 13.38 -9.56
C GLN A 198 -19.52 14.27 -10.46
N GLU A 199 -19.05 15.46 -10.80
CA GLU A 199 -19.73 16.38 -11.73
C GLU A 199 -19.87 15.76 -13.12
N THR A 200 -18.83 15.13 -13.65
CA THR A 200 -18.86 14.52 -14.99
C THR A 200 -19.80 13.32 -15.06
N LYS A 201 -19.93 12.55 -13.97
CA LYS A 201 -20.86 11.43 -13.88
C LYS A 201 -22.28 11.83 -13.51
N ARG A 202 -22.53 13.10 -13.20
CA ARG A 202 -23.83 13.59 -12.75
C ARG A 202 -24.79 13.61 -13.95
N PRO A 203 -25.96 12.94 -13.88
CA PRO A 203 -26.94 13.01 -14.95
C PRO A 203 -27.37 14.48 -15.18
N PRO A 204 -27.57 14.93 -16.43
CA PRO A 204 -27.96 16.31 -16.73
C PRO A 204 -29.31 16.73 -16.11
N LYS A 205 -30.12 15.76 -15.66
CA LYS A 205 -31.40 15.99 -14.97
C LYS A 205 -31.34 15.81 -13.45
N ALA A 206 -30.19 15.46 -12.88
CA ALA A 206 -30.09 15.11 -11.45
C ALA A 206 -30.50 16.25 -10.52
N ASP A 207 -30.19 17.50 -10.84
CA ASP A 207 -30.63 18.67 -10.05
C ASP A 207 -32.14 18.88 -10.15
N LYS A 208 -32.73 18.68 -11.34
CA LYS A 208 -34.18 18.75 -11.53
C LYS A 208 -34.89 17.62 -10.78
N GLU A 209 -34.36 16.41 -10.83
CA GLU A 209 -34.92 15.24 -10.13
C GLU A 209 -34.79 15.37 -8.60
N ALA A 210 -33.66 15.87 -8.09
CA ALA A 210 -33.46 16.16 -6.68
C ALA A 210 -34.44 17.23 -6.19
N HIS A 211 -34.65 18.30 -6.97
CA HIS A 211 -35.62 19.34 -6.64
C HIS A 211 -37.06 18.82 -6.68
N VAL A 212 -37.40 17.96 -7.65
CA VAL A 212 -38.73 17.32 -7.73
C VAL A 212 -38.96 16.39 -6.54
N MET A 213 -37.97 15.57 -6.17
CA MET A 213 -38.03 14.69 -5.00
C MET A 213 -38.15 15.46 -3.69
N ALA A 214 -37.39 16.55 -3.51
CA ALA A 214 -37.49 17.42 -2.34
C ALA A 214 -38.88 18.07 -2.22
N ASN A 215 -39.45 18.52 -3.34
CA ASN A 215 -40.81 19.06 -3.37
C ASN A 215 -41.88 17.99 -3.05
N LYS A 216 -41.72 16.76 -3.56
CA LYS A 216 -42.60 15.63 -3.23
C LYS A 216 -42.53 15.31 -1.73
N LEU A 217 -41.32 15.19 -1.17
CA LEU A 217 -41.11 14.97 0.27
C LEU A 217 -41.72 16.08 1.13
N ARG A 218 -41.60 17.34 0.71
CA ARG A 218 -42.23 18.48 1.40
C ARG A 218 -43.76 18.40 1.37
N LYS A 219 -44.35 17.96 0.25
CA LYS A 219 -45.81 17.75 0.15
C LYS A 219 -46.27 16.59 1.04
N VAL A 220 -45.51 15.49 1.10
CA VAL A 220 -45.79 14.35 1.97
C VAL A 220 -45.70 14.75 3.45
N LYS A 221 -44.66 15.47 3.87
CA LYS A 221 -44.57 16.00 5.24
C LYS A 221 -45.76 16.88 5.61
N LYS A 222 -46.15 17.82 4.74
CA LYS A 222 -47.31 18.69 4.98
C LYS A 222 -48.64 17.92 5.08
N SER A 223 -48.80 16.83 4.34
CA SER A 223 -50.03 16.01 4.41
C SER A 223 -50.07 15.17 5.67
N ILE A 224 -48.94 14.58 6.07
CA ILE A 224 -48.81 13.87 7.36
C ILE A 224 -49.07 14.83 8.54
N GLU A 225 -48.52 16.05 8.51
CA GLU A 225 -48.75 17.07 9.54
C GLU A 225 -50.24 17.44 9.65
N LYS A 226 -50.91 17.65 8.51
CA LYS A 226 -52.35 17.93 8.47
C LYS A 226 -53.16 16.76 9.01
N GLN A 227 -52.80 15.54 8.67
CA GLN A 227 -53.48 14.34 9.15
C GLN A 227 -53.35 14.22 10.67
N LYS A 228 -52.16 14.43 11.23
CA LYS A 228 -51.93 14.47 12.68
C LYS A 228 -52.79 15.51 13.40
N ILE A 229 -52.90 16.72 12.84
CA ILE A 229 -53.73 17.80 13.40
C ILE A 229 -55.23 17.43 13.37
N ILE A 230 -55.68 16.74 12.31
CA ILE A 230 -57.06 16.28 12.18
C ILE A 230 -57.33 15.15 13.19
N ASP A 231 -56.42 14.19 13.32
CA ASP A 231 -56.55 13.07 14.25
C ASP A 231 -56.54 13.57 15.71
N GLU A 232 -55.69 14.54 16.06
CA GLU A 232 -55.68 15.19 17.39
C GLU A 232 -56.98 15.95 17.68
N LYS A 233 -57.55 16.66 16.70
CA LYS A 233 -58.85 17.33 16.84
C LYS A 233 -60.00 16.35 17.00
N SER A 234 -59.91 15.18 16.35
CA SER A 234 -60.91 14.11 16.41
C SER A 234 -60.90 13.43 17.79
N GLN A 235 -59.71 13.18 18.35
CA GLN A 235 -59.56 12.65 19.71
C GLN A 235 -60.06 13.63 20.78
N LYS A 236 -59.79 14.94 20.64
CA LYS A 236 -60.31 15.98 21.56
C LYS A 236 -61.84 16.14 21.50
N LYS A 237 -62.48 15.85 20.35
CA LYS A 237 -63.94 15.85 20.22
C LYS A 237 -64.58 14.63 20.90
N ASN A 238 -63.96 13.45 20.78
CA ASN A 238 -64.47 12.23 21.42
C ASN A 238 -64.36 12.25 22.94
N GLN A 239 -63.38 12.96 23.53
CA GLN A 239 -63.31 13.16 24.99
C GLN A 239 -64.39 14.10 25.56
N LYS A 240 -64.99 15.00 24.76
CA LYS A 240 -66.06 15.90 25.23
C LYS A 240 -67.46 15.28 25.23
N CYS A 241 -67.68 14.13 24.58
CA CYS A 241 -68.98 13.44 24.56
C CYS A 241 -69.09 12.26 25.54
N GLY A 242 -68.06 11.98 26.35
CA GLY A 242 -68.02 10.83 27.26
C GLY A 242 -68.45 11.07 28.71
N SER A 243 -68.80 12.31 29.10
CA SER A 243 -69.09 12.63 30.51
C SER A 243 -70.53 13.10 30.69
N LYS A 244 -71.49 12.18 30.71
CA LYS A 244 -72.76 12.37 31.43
C LYS A 244 -72.70 11.52 32.71
N PRO A 245 -72.93 12.11 33.90
CA PRO A 245 -72.98 11.36 35.14
C PRO A 245 -74.30 10.56 35.19
N ASN A 246 -74.20 9.26 35.49
CA ASN A 246 -75.37 8.49 35.90
C ASN A 246 -75.59 8.67 37.41
N THR A 247 -76.88 8.66 37.71
CA THR A 247 -77.61 8.93 38.96
C THR A 247 -77.16 8.09 40.15
#